data_AF-A0A7S0MTV0-F1
#
_entry.id   AF-A0A7S0MTV0-F1
#
_cell.length_a   1.000
_cell.length_b   1.000
_cell.length_c   1.000
_cell.angle_alpha   90.00
_cell.angle_beta   90.00
_cell.angle_gamma   90.00
#
_symmetry.space_group_name_H-M   'P 1'
#
loop_
_entity.id
_entity.type
_entity.pdbx_description
1 polymer ?
#
loop_
_entity_poly.entity_id
_entity_poly.type
_entity_poly.pdbx_seq_one_letter_code
_entity_poly.pdbx_strand_id
1 'polypeptide(L)'
;AGGAAPGGDPPNRGSKPTPRGRDGCLEGLAFVISGTLDSLNREEASDLIKRHGGRVTGSVSGKTDYLLVGMQCGRSKYNKAKELGKVTLMDEDGLFAVIRASGSNDEEMAEAEEAPAAKAEVKPPAAKAEV
;
A
#
# COMPACT_ATOMS: atom_id res chain seq x y z
N ALA A 1 27.60 9.48 14.92
CA ALA A 1 26.15 9.40 15.13
C ALA A 1 25.50 8.90 13.85
N GLY A 2 25.20 7.59 13.77
CA GLY A 2 24.58 6.99 12.59
C GLY A 2 23.06 7.09 12.69
N GLY A 3 22.49 8.17 12.16
CA GLY A 3 21.05 8.29 11.97
C GLY A 3 20.66 7.52 10.72
N ALA A 4 20.06 6.34 10.88
CA ALA A 4 19.40 5.64 9.78
C ALA A 4 18.39 6.59 9.13
N ALA A 5 18.50 6.83 7.83
CA ALA A 5 17.53 7.60 7.07
C ALA A 5 16.12 7.03 7.36
N PRO A 6 15.22 7.79 8.00
CA PRO A 6 13.86 7.31 8.21
C PRO A 6 13.21 7.19 6.83
N GLY A 7 12.57 6.03 6.60
CA GLY A 7 11.92 5.59 5.37
C GLY A 7 11.75 6.65 4.29
N GLY A 8 12.47 6.46 3.18
CA GLY A 8 12.44 7.34 2.02
C GLY A 8 11.02 7.71 1.62
N ASP A 9 10.84 8.98 1.29
CA ASP A 9 9.59 9.55 0.85
C ASP A 9 8.93 8.68 -0.23
N PRO A 10 7.61 8.41 -0.13
CA PRO A 10 6.90 7.66 -1.15
C PRO A 10 7.01 8.40 -2.49
N PRO A 11 7.32 7.70 -3.59
CA PRO A 11 7.59 8.32 -4.89
C PRO A 11 6.41 9.15 -5.42
N ASN A 12 5.19 8.79 -5.01
CA ASN A 12 3.94 9.36 -5.50
C ASN A 12 3.06 9.91 -4.35
N ARG A 13 3.65 10.67 -3.42
CA ARG A 13 2.92 11.23 -2.27
C ARG A 13 1.72 12.07 -2.73
N GLY A 14 0.51 11.67 -2.30
CA GLY A 14 -0.73 12.38 -2.63
C GLY A 14 -1.39 11.99 -3.95
N SER A 15 -0.85 11.00 -4.68
CA SER A 15 -1.45 10.53 -5.94
C SER A 15 -2.75 9.74 -5.76
N LYS A 16 -3.02 9.22 -4.56
CA LYS A 16 -4.27 8.49 -4.25
C LYS A 16 -5.15 9.25 -3.26
N PRO A 17 -6.45 9.42 -3.55
CA PRO A 17 -7.37 10.07 -2.63
C PRO A 17 -7.61 9.20 -1.39
N THR A 18 -7.55 9.83 -0.22
CA THR A 18 -7.90 9.18 1.06
C THR A 18 -9.34 8.64 0.99
N PRO A 19 -9.55 7.32 1.13
CA PRO A 19 -10.89 6.74 1.11
C PRO A 19 -11.71 7.30 2.27
N ARG A 20 -12.95 7.71 2.00
CA ARG A 20 -13.92 8.10 3.03
C ARG A 20 -14.90 6.95 3.19
N GLY A 21 -14.78 6.24 4.29
CA GLY A 21 -15.65 5.11 4.66
C GLY A 21 -16.41 5.39 5.94
N ARG A 22 -17.08 4.37 6.47
CA ARG A 22 -17.71 4.47 7.79
C ARG A 22 -16.63 4.62 8.87
N ASP A 23 -16.82 5.56 9.78
CA ASP A 23 -16.00 5.70 10.98
C ASP A 23 -16.04 4.39 11.79
N GLY A 24 -14.85 3.87 12.16
CA GLY A 24 -14.75 2.60 12.88
C GLY A 24 -14.81 1.33 12.02
N CYS A 25 -14.75 1.41 10.68
CA CYS A 25 -14.75 0.22 9.83
C CYS A 25 -13.57 -0.74 10.08
N LEU A 26 -12.47 -0.24 10.65
CA LEU A 26 -11.28 -1.02 10.97
C LEU A 26 -11.16 -1.28 12.48
N GLU A 27 -12.21 -1.02 13.25
CA GLU A 27 -12.17 -1.14 14.70
C GLU A 27 -11.88 -2.58 15.16
N GLY A 28 -10.92 -2.71 16.08
CA GLY A 28 -10.49 -4.00 16.62
C GLY A 28 -9.52 -4.79 15.73
N LEU A 29 -9.28 -4.35 14.49
CA LEU A 29 -8.34 -4.99 13.58
C LEU A 29 -6.91 -4.48 13.76
N ALA A 30 -5.95 -5.39 13.69
CA ALA A 30 -4.53 -5.07 13.78
C ALA A 30 -3.82 -5.17 12.44
N PHE A 31 -3.22 -4.05 12.03
CA PHE A 31 -2.47 -3.90 10.79
C PHE A 31 -0.97 -3.84 11.06
N VAL A 32 -0.18 -4.44 10.18
CA VAL A 32 1.27 -4.28 10.14
C VAL A 32 1.64 -3.70 8.80
N ILE A 33 2.40 -2.60 8.79
CA ILE A 33 2.91 -2.00 7.55
C ILE A 33 4.33 -2.51 7.32
N SER A 34 4.57 -3.12 6.17
CA SER A 34 5.87 -3.65 5.79
C SER A 34 6.35 -3.04 4.48
N GLY A 35 7.38 -2.19 4.59
CA GLY A 35 7.95 -1.45 3.47
C GLY A 35 7.37 -0.04 3.35
N THR A 36 7.66 0.60 2.22
CA THR A 36 7.08 1.87 1.80
C THR A 36 5.95 1.59 0.81
N LEU A 37 4.82 2.27 0.99
CA LEU A 37 3.69 2.23 0.06
C LEU A 37 3.93 3.27 -1.05
N ASP A 38 3.24 3.14 -2.18
CA ASP A 38 3.50 3.97 -3.36
C ASP A 38 3.03 5.42 -3.16
N SER A 39 1.85 5.58 -2.56
CA SER A 39 1.21 6.89 -2.35
C SER A 39 1.22 7.37 -0.89
N LEU A 40 1.46 6.46 0.05
CA LEU A 40 1.46 6.75 1.49
C LEU A 40 2.80 6.38 2.11
N ASN A 41 3.22 7.15 3.11
CA ASN A 41 4.31 6.73 3.98
C ASN A 41 3.75 5.92 5.16
N ARG A 42 4.65 5.34 5.96
CA ARG A 42 4.26 4.56 7.15
C ARG A 42 3.45 5.38 8.16
N GLU A 43 3.73 6.67 8.29
CA GLU A 43 3.05 7.55 9.24
C GLU A 43 1.64 7.90 8.77
N GLU A 44 1.48 8.29 7.51
CA GLU A 44 0.19 8.60 6.87
C GLU A 44 -0.73 7.38 6.86
N ALA A 45 -0.20 6.20 6.47
CA ALA A 45 -0.95 4.96 6.53
C ALA A 45 -1.35 4.60 7.98
N SER A 46 -0.47 4.86 8.95
CA SER A 46 -0.76 4.65 10.36
C SER A 46 -1.84 5.59 10.88
N ASP A 47 -1.79 6.85 10.49
CA ASP A 47 -2.81 7.85 10.83
C ASP A 47 -4.17 7.49 10.25
N LEU A 48 -4.20 7.10 8.97
CA LEU A 48 -5.41 6.68 8.26
C LEU A 48 -6.07 5.46 8.94
N ILE A 49 -5.30 4.41 9.24
CA ILE A 49 -5.82 3.23 9.93
C ILE A 49 -6.37 3.60 11.31
N LYS A 50 -5.66 4.43 12.07
CA LYS A 50 -6.10 4.89 13.40
C LYS A 50 -7.36 5.73 13.35
N ARG A 51 -7.51 6.60 12.35
CA ARG A 51 -8.73 7.40 12.14
C ARG A 51 -9.96 6.52 11.96
N HIS A 52 -9.81 5.38 11.30
CA HIS A 52 -10.89 4.42 11.10
C HIS A 52 -11.01 3.37 12.23
N GLY A 53 -10.37 3.58 13.38
CA GLY A 53 -10.46 2.71 14.56
C GLY A 53 -9.49 1.53 14.60
N GLY A 54 -8.65 1.37 13.57
CA GLY A 54 -7.69 0.29 13.47
C GLY A 54 -6.41 0.51 14.28
N ARG A 55 -5.72 -0.58 14.61
CA ARG A 55 -4.45 -0.53 15.35
C ARG A 55 -3.28 -0.88 14.43
N VAL A 56 -2.26 -0.03 14.39
CA VAL A 56 -1.02 -0.31 13.65
C VAL A 56 0.08 -0.81 14.58
N THR A 57 0.72 -1.92 14.19
CA THR A 57 1.87 -2.49 14.89
C THR A 57 3.06 -2.62 13.93
N GLY A 58 4.29 -2.51 14.45
CA GLY A 58 5.51 -2.57 13.63
C GLY A 58 6.01 -4.00 13.33
N SER A 59 5.39 -5.01 13.94
CA SER A 59 5.86 -6.39 13.92
C SER A 59 4.68 -7.35 13.80
N VAL A 60 4.81 -8.33 12.91
CA VAL A 60 3.83 -9.42 12.78
C VAL A 60 3.82 -10.24 14.07
N SER A 61 2.66 -10.23 14.74
CA SER A 61 2.44 -10.86 16.03
C SER A 61 1.21 -11.75 15.99
N GLY A 62 0.97 -12.49 17.08
CA GLY A 62 -0.17 -13.39 17.20
C GLY A 62 -1.53 -12.68 17.18
N LYS A 63 -1.55 -11.35 17.28
CA LYS A 63 -2.76 -10.51 17.26
C LYS A 63 -2.89 -9.69 15.99
N THR A 64 -2.05 -9.93 14.98
CA THR A 64 -2.10 -9.23 13.68
C THR A 64 -3.11 -9.93 12.79
N ASP A 65 -4.03 -9.16 12.21
CA ASP A 65 -5.02 -9.66 11.26
C ASP A 65 -4.57 -9.42 9.81
N TYR A 66 -3.97 -8.25 9.56
CA TYR A 66 -3.57 -7.83 8.21
C TYR A 66 -2.10 -7.37 8.15
N LEU A 67 -1.39 -7.80 7.11
CA LEU A 67 -0.06 -7.33 6.76
C LEU A 67 -0.12 -6.56 5.44
N LEU A 68 0.10 -5.26 5.51
CA LEU A 68 0.27 -4.37 4.36
C LEU A 68 1.65 -4.59 3.73
N VAL A 69 1.68 -5.09 2.50
CA VAL A 69 2.87 -5.47 1.74
C VAL A 69 3.19 -4.37 0.72
N GLY A 70 4.12 -3.46 1.06
CA GLY A 70 4.61 -2.44 0.12
C GLY A 70 5.83 -2.88 -0.69
N MET A 71 6.36 -1.97 -1.52
CA MET A 71 7.51 -2.21 -2.42
C MET A 71 8.77 -2.74 -1.72
N GLN A 72 8.99 -2.34 -0.46
CA GLN A 72 10.16 -2.74 0.34
C GLN A 72 9.76 -3.72 1.46
N CYS A 73 8.82 -4.63 1.20
CA CYS A 73 8.44 -5.64 2.19
C CYS A 73 9.58 -6.63 2.45
N GLY A 74 10.06 -6.68 3.70
CA GLY A 74 11.12 -7.60 4.09
C GLY A 74 10.65 -9.06 4.16
N ARG A 75 11.46 -9.99 3.61
CA ARG A 75 11.19 -11.45 3.65
C ARG A 75 10.85 -11.97 5.04
N SER A 76 11.48 -11.45 6.09
CA SER A 76 11.25 -11.90 7.46
C SER A 76 9.82 -11.66 7.95
N LYS A 77 9.13 -10.60 7.49
CA LYS A 77 7.74 -10.33 7.87
C LYS A 77 6.76 -11.15 7.03
N TYR A 78 7.03 -11.28 5.73
CA TYR A 78 6.24 -12.11 4.82
C TYR A 78 6.24 -13.58 5.26
N ASN A 79 7.41 -14.15 5.52
CA ASN A 79 7.53 -15.53 5.99
C ASN A 79 6.83 -15.72 7.33
N LYS A 80 6.98 -14.78 8.28
CA LYS A 80 6.31 -14.88 9.59
C LYS A 80 4.78 -14.80 9.49
N ALA A 81 4.25 -13.94 8.63
CA ALA A 81 2.81 -13.90 8.36
C ALA A 81 2.31 -15.22 7.76
N LYS A 82 3.04 -15.78 6.80
CA LYS A 82 2.73 -17.06 6.16
C LYS A 82 2.82 -18.23 7.15
N GLU A 83 3.81 -18.23 8.03
CA GLU A 83 4.03 -19.26 9.05
C GLU A 83 2.95 -19.23 10.14
N LEU A 84 2.49 -18.03 10.52
CA LEU A 84 1.38 -17.86 11.46
C LEU A 84 0.03 -18.27 10.86
N GLY A 85 -0.13 -18.24 9.53
CA GLY A 85 -1.31 -18.71 8.80
C GLY A 85 -2.63 -17.92 9.02
N LYS A 86 -2.66 -17.03 10.02
CA LYS A 86 -3.81 -16.19 10.39
C LYS A 86 -3.75 -14.75 9.87
N VAL A 87 -2.63 -14.37 9.27
CA VAL A 87 -2.38 -13.00 8.83
C VAL A 87 -2.70 -12.91 7.35
N THR A 88 -3.66 -12.07 6.99
CA THR A 88 -4.02 -11.79 5.60
C THR A 88 -3.03 -10.79 5.01
N LEU A 89 -2.42 -11.13 3.88
CA LEU A 89 -1.57 -10.22 3.14
C LEU A 89 -2.45 -9.28 2.31
N MET A 90 -2.26 -7.98 2.45
CA MET A 90 -3.05 -6.93 1.81
C MET A 90 -2.11 -5.85 1.25
N ASP A 91 -2.57 -5.11 0.25
CA ASP A 91 -1.89 -3.89 -0.22
C ASP A 91 -2.65 -2.62 0.23
N GLU A 92 -2.09 -1.43 0.02
CA GLU A 92 -2.80 -0.16 0.29
C GLU A 92 -4.15 -0.09 -0.46
N ASP A 93 -4.22 -0.62 -1.67
CA ASP A 93 -5.46 -0.63 -2.44
C ASP A 93 -6.54 -1.45 -1.75
N GLY A 94 -6.17 -2.61 -1.20
CA GLY A 94 -7.08 -3.44 -0.41
C GLY A 94 -7.57 -2.72 0.84
N LEU A 95 -6.69 -1.99 1.56
CA LEU A 95 -7.11 -1.17 2.70
C LEU A 95 -8.17 -0.15 2.28
N PHE A 96 -7.95 0.52 1.14
CA PHE A 96 -8.90 1.51 0.62
C PHE A 96 -10.21 0.88 0.19
N ALA A 97 -10.17 -0.30 -0.43
CA ALA A 97 -11.35 -1.06 -0.79
C ALA A 97 -12.21 -1.40 0.43
N VAL A 98 -11.60 -1.86 1.54
CA VAL A 98 -12.33 -2.17 2.78
C VAL A 98 -13.00 -0.93 3.37
N ILE A 99 -12.28 0.19 3.40
CA ILE A 99 -12.81 1.46 3.90
C ILE A 99 -13.98 1.92 3.02
N ARG A 100 -13.82 1.93 1.69
CA ARG A 100 -14.88 2.32 0.74
C ARG A 100 -16.10 1.39 0.82
N ALA A 101 -15.88 0.08 0.88
CA ALA A 101 -16.94 -0.92 1.00
C ALA A 101 -17.79 -0.75 2.27
N SER A 102 -17.20 -0.23 3.35
CA SER A 102 -17.94 0.06 4.58
C SER A 102 -18.81 1.33 4.49
N GLY A 103 -18.53 2.21 3.52
CA GLY A 103 -19.05 3.58 3.44
C GLY A 103 -20.47 3.71 2.90
N SER A 104 -20.89 2.86 1.95
CA SER A 104 -22.28 2.71 1.46
C SER A 104 -22.30 1.62 0.39
N ASN A 105 -23.41 0.87 0.27
CA ASN A 105 -23.66 -0.03 -0.86
C ASN A 105 -23.91 0.82 -2.12
N ASP A 106 -22.86 1.15 -2.87
CA ASP A 106 -22.99 1.64 -4.24
C ASP A 106 -21.98 0.87 -5.08
N GLU A 107 -22.50 -0.05 -5.89
CA GLU A 107 -21.78 -0.64 -7.02
C GLU A 107 -21.59 0.41 -8.11
N GLU A 108 -20.52 0.24 -8.90
CA GLU A 108 -20.13 0.99 -10.11
C GLU A 108 -19.18 2.19 -9.83
N MET A 109 -17.94 2.27 -10.34
CA MET A 109 -17.20 1.49 -11.33
C MET A 109 -15.70 1.76 -11.13
N ALA A 110 -14.85 0.77 -11.43
CA ALA A 110 -13.43 0.96 -11.67
C ALA A 110 -13.17 1.60 -13.05
N GLU A 111 -11.94 2.10 -13.24
CA GLU A 111 -11.27 2.57 -14.48
C GLU A 111 -11.28 4.09 -14.75
N ALA A 112 -10.14 4.79 -14.56
CA ALA A 112 -9.01 5.04 -15.50
C ALA A 112 -9.29 6.34 -16.30
N GLU A 113 -8.44 7.37 -16.43
CA GLU A 113 -7.03 7.55 -16.80
C GLU A 113 -6.72 9.06 -16.49
N GLU A 114 -5.54 9.62 -16.16
CA GLU A 114 -4.33 9.71 -16.99
C GLU A 114 -3.24 10.47 -16.18
N ALA A 115 -2.03 9.91 -16.08
CA ALA A 115 -0.82 10.71 -16.01
C ALA A 115 -0.19 10.65 -17.41
N PRO A 116 -0.22 11.72 -18.21
CA PRO A 116 0.52 11.73 -19.46
C PRO A 116 2.03 11.91 -19.21
N ALA A 117 2.78 11.19 -20.05
CA ALA A 117 4.21 11.31 -20.35
C ALA A 117 5.18 10.76 -19.28
N ALA A 118 6.10 9.85 -19.61
CA ALA A 118 6.91 9.87 -20.82
C ALA A 118 7.11 8.49 -21.43
N LYS A 119 6.87 8.43 -22.74
CA LYS A 119 7.49 7.44 -23.62
C LYS A 119 9.01 7.61 -23.52
N ALA A 120 9.70 6.64 -22.95
CA ALA A 120 11.13 6.48 -23.18
C ALA A 120 11.30 5.52 -24.36
N GLU A 121 11.95 6.05 -25.38
CA GLU A 121 12.12 5.53 -26.72
C GLU A 121 12.63 4.10 -26.81
N VAL A 122 12.06 3.42 -27.79
CA VAL A 122 12.62 2.27 -28.50
C VAL A 122 14.02 2.64 -29.00
N LYS A 123 15.02 1.91 -28.50
CA LYS A 123 16.35 1.82 -29.10
C LYS A 123 16.17 1.36 -30.56
N PRO A 124 16.63 2.10 -31.58
CA PRO A 124 16.48 1.67 -32.97
C PRO A 124 17.31 0.39 -33.20
N PRO A 125 16.74 -0.69 -33.77
CA PRO A 125 17.55 -1.75 -34.33
C PRO A 125 18.18 -1.25 -35.63
N ALA A 126 19.48 -1.52 -35.75
CA ALA A 126 20.26 -1.27 -36.95
C ALA A 126 19.65 -1.97 -38.17
N ALA A 127 19.43 -1.23 -39.24
CA ALA A 127 19.32 -1.77 -40.59
C ALA A 127 19.79 -0.69 -41.58
N LYS A 128 21.07 -0.74 -41.97
CA LYS A 128 21.52 -0.16 -43.23
C LYS A 128 21.45 -1.29 -44.28
N ALA A 129 20.45 -1.19 -45.13
CA ALA A 129 20.40 -1.64 -46.52
C ALA A 129 20.22 -0.34 -47.32
N GLU A 130 20.76 -0.06 -48.50
CA GLU A 130 21.50 -0.77 -49.54
C GLU A 130 21.89 0.31 -50.58
N VAL A 131 23.02 0.15 -51.28
CA VAL A 131 23.35 0.53 -52.68
C VAL A 131 24.85 0.68 -52.87
#